data_AF-T1AZ91-F1
#
_entry.id   AF-T1AZ91-F1
#
_cell.length_a   1.000
_cell.length_b   1.000
_cell.length_c   1.000
_cell.angle_alpha   90.00
_cell.angle_beta   90.00
_cell.angle_gamma   90.00
#
_symmetry.space_group_name_H-M   'P 1'
#
loop_
_entity.id
_entity.type
_entity.pdbx_description
1 polymer ?
#
loop_
_entity_poly.entity_id
_entity_poly.type
_entity_poly.pdbx_seq_one_letter_code
_entity_poly.pdbx_strand_id
1 'polypeptide(L)'
;MPVDGDLDLWRRAARISAEARELGARLVVPGASRRAVAEAIEDLIRSRGAAPAFPANLSRNQEAAHYTPSPDDEARFVEGDLVKVDVGAHLDGRIADTATTVEVGSTHRYDHLIRAVHEAVRAGIS
;
A
#
# COMPACT_ATOMS: atom_id res chain seq x y z
N MET A 1 -20.94 -14.05 14.17
CA MET A 1 -20.44 -15.38 13.74
C MET A 1 -20.19 -15.28 12.25
N PRO A 2 -19.02 -15.67 11.73
CA PRO A 2 -18.79 -15.71 10.28
C PRO A 2 -19.85 -16.62 9.64
N VAL A 3 -20.46 -16.16 8.57
CA VAL A 3 -21.36 -16.99 7.74
C VAL A 3 -20.53 -17.75 6.71
N ASP A 4 -21.02 -18.91 6.30
CA ASP A 4 -20.37 -19.70 5.24
C ASP A 4 -20.13 -18.82 4.00
N GLY A 5 -18.89 -18.81 3.49
CA GLY A 5 -18.44 -17.95 2.38
C GLY A 5 -17.61 -16.73 2.78
N ASP A 6 -17.59 -16.33 4.06
CA ASP A 6 -16.81 -15.18 4.52
C ASP A 6 -15.30 -15.32 4.28
N LEU A 7 -14.77 -16.55 4.41
CA LEU A 7 -13.37 -16.86 4.13
C LEU A 7 -12.97 -16.54 2.69
N ASP A 8 -13.87 -16.77 1.73
CA ASP A 8 -13.60 -16.50 0.33
C ASP A 8 -13.62 -15.00 0.03
N LEU A 9 -14.48 -14.24 0.72
CA LEU A 9 -14.49 -12.78 0.66
C LEU A 9 -13.18 -12.20 1.23
N TRP A 10 -12.71 -12.64 2.40
CA TRP A 10 -11.41 -12.22 2.94
C TRP A 10 -10.26 -12.58 2.01
N ARG A 11 -10.24 -13.80 1.46
CA ARG A 11 -9.20 -14.22 0.50
C ARG A 11 -9.23 -13.41 -0.79
N ARG A 12 -10.40 -12.99 -1.24
CA ARG A 12 -10.53 -12.14 -2.43
C ARG A 12 -10.11 -10.70 -2.11
N ALA A 13 -10.53 -10.14 -0.98
CA ALA A 13 -10.08 -8.83 -0.51
C ALA A 13 -8.55 -8.80 -0.37
N ALA A 14 -7.94 -9.83 0.23
CA ALA A 14 -6.49 -9.92 0.40
C ALA A 14 -5.74 -9.95 -0.95
N ARG A 15 -6.26 -10.68 -1.94
CA ARG A 15 -5.69 -10.68 -3.31
C ARG A 15 -5.75 -9.30 -3.95
N ILE A 16 -6.88 -8.61 -3.83
CA ILE A 16 -7.05 -7.25 -4.37
C ILE A 16 -6.09 -6.28 -3.67
N SER A 17 -5.97 -6.33 -2.34
CA SER A 17 -5.03 -5.49 -1.58
C SER A 17 -3.58 -5.76 -1.98
N ALA A 18 -3.20 -7.03 -2.21
CA ALA A 18 -1.87 -7.38 -2.70
C ALA A 18 -1.59 -6.81 -4.10
N GLU A 19 -2.53 -6.96 -5.04
CA GLU A 19 -2.43 -6.34 -6.39
C GLU A 19 -2.27 -4.81 -6.29
N ALA A 20 -3.05 -4.17 -5.42
CA ALA A 20 -3.02 -2.72 -5.21
C ALA A 20 -1.69 -2.24 -4.60
N ARG A 21 -1.16 -2.99 -3.62
CA ARG A 21 0.15 -2.74 -3.02
C ARG A 21 1.27 -2.85 -4.05
N GLU A 22 1.23 -3.87 -4.89
CA GLU A 22 2.22 -4.07 -5.96
C GLU A 22 2.13 -2.98 -7.03
N LEU A 23 0.92 -2.54 -7.39
CA LEU A 23 0.74 -1.38 -8.26
C LEU A 23 1.35 -0.12 -7.63
N GLY A 24 1.00 0.17 -6.38
CA GLY A 24 1.56 1.31 -5.65
C GLY A 24 3.08 1.29 -5.61
N ALA A 25 3.68 0.16 -5.23
CA ALA A 25 5.13 -0.03 -5.21
C ALA A 25 5.80 0.26 -6.57
N ARG A 26 5.17 -0.11 -7.69
CA ARG A 26 5.70 0.17 -9.04
C ARG A 26 5.54 1.64 -9.47
N LEU A 27 4.51 2.33 -9.00
CA LEU A 27 4.22 3.71 -9.38
C LEU A 27 4.97 4.74 -8.53
N VAL A 28 5.53 4.31 -7.39
CA VAL A 28 6.40 5.13 -6.52
C VAL A 28 7.77 5.29 -7.18
N VAL A 29 7.85 6.23 -8.13
CA VAL A 29 9.06 6.56 -8.92
C VAL A 29 9.38 8.06 -8.84
N PRO A 30 10.63 8.49 -9.13
CA PRO A 30 10.99 9.90 -9.08
C PRO A 30 10.04 10.79 -9.90
N GLY A 31 9.56 11.88 -9.29
CA GLY A 31 8.67 12.85 -9.92
C GLY A 31 7.19 12.44 -9.98
N ALA A 32 6.83 11.20 -9.65
CA ALA A 32 5.43 10.78 -9.59
C ALA A 32 4.67 11.55 -8.50
N SER A 33 3.45 11.99 -8.83
CA SER A 33 2.56 12.68 -7.88
C SER A 33 2.04 11.69 -6.86
N ARG A 34 2.12 12.03 -5.57
CA ARG A 34 1.60 11.16 -4.50
C ARG A 34 0.09 10.96 -4.66
N ARG A 35 -0.63 12.05 -4.95
CA ARG A 35 -2.08 12.03 -5.24
C ARG A 35 -2.42 11.07 -6.38
N ALA A 36 -1.73 11.17 -7.51
CA ALA A 36 -2.00 10.30 -8.66
C ALA A 36 -1.73 8.81 -8.35
N VAL A 37 -0.72 8.51 -7.52
CA VAL A 37 -0.44 7.13 -7.08
C VAL A 37 -1.54 6.62 -6.14
N ALA A 38 -1.98 7.43 -5.18
CA ALA A 38 -3.07 7.05 -4.27
C ALA A 38 -4.38 6.79 -5.05
N GLU A 39 -4.72 7.66 -5.99
CA GLU A 39 -5.91 7.49 -6.85
C GLU A 39 -5.81 6.22 -7.70
N ALA A 40 -4.65 5.94 -8.32
CA ALA A 40 -4.46 4.73 -9.12
C ALA A 40 -4.61 3.44 -8.29
N ILE A 41 -4.14 3.44 -7.04
CA ILE A 41 -4.31 2.32 -6.10
C ILE A 41 -5.80 2.11 -5.81
N GLU A 42 -6.50 3.16 -5.41
CA GLU A 42 -7.92 3.06 -5.05
C GLU A 42 -8.81 2.71 -6.26
N ASP A 43 -8.48 3.22 -7.44
CA ASP A 43 -9.17 2.90 -8.68
C ASP A 43 -8.97 1.45 -9.09
N LEU A 44 -7.78 0.88 -8.88
CA LEU A 44 -7.56 -0.55 -9.06
C LEU A 44 -8.48 -1.35 -8.13
N ILE A 45 -8.55 -0.99 -6.84
CA ILE A 45 -9.42 -1.66 -5.87
C ILE A 45 -10.89 -1.62 -6.33
N ARG A 46 -11.38 -0.44 -6.75
CA ARG A 46 -12.74 -0.25 -7.29
C ARG A 46 -12.96 -1.09 -8.55
N SER A 47 -12.00 -1.13 -9.47
CA SER A 47 -12.08 -1.90 -10.72
C SER A 47 -12.17 -3.41 -10.50
N ARG A 48 -11.70 -3.92 -9.35
CA ARG A 48 -11.79 -5.33 -8.95
C ARG A 48 -13.10 -5.68 -8.22
N GLY A 49 -14.01 -4.73 -8.10
CA GLY A 49 -15.30 -4.89 -7.45
C GLY A 49 -15.24 -4.85 -5.92
N ALA A 50 -14.18 -4.27 -5.36
CA ALA A 50 -14.06 -3.99 -3.93
C ALA A 50 -14.11 -2.47 -3.69
N ALA A 51 -14.12 -2.05 -2.43
CA ALA A 51 -13.92 -0.65 -2.06
C ALA A 51 -12.68 -0.51 -1.17
N PRO A 52 -11.98 0.63 -1.19
CA PRO A 52 -10.89 0.89 -0.24
C PRO A 52 -11.39 0.75 1.19
N ALA A 53 -10.70 -0.05 2.01
CA ALA A 53 -11.01 -0.21 3.43
C ALA A 53 -10.65 1.05 4.24
N PHE A 54 -9.64 1.76 3.76
CA PHE A 54 -9.18 3.06 4.21
C PHE A 54 -8.52 3.76 3.01
N PRO A 55 -8.32 5.10 3.06
CA PRO A 55 -7.63 5.82 1.99
C PRO A 55 -6.22 5.30 1.78
N ALA A 56 -5.72 5.23 0.55
CA ALA A 56 -4.37 4.73 0.29
C ALA A 56 -3.31 5.61 0.99
N ASN A 57 -2.42 5.01 1.78
CA ASN A 57 -1.39 5.75 2.51
C ASN A 57 -0.02 5.63 1.83
N LEU A 58 0.66 6.77 1.69
CA LEU A 58 1.95 6.93 1.01
C LEU A 58 2.92 7.75 1.88
N SER A 59 3.30 7.17 3.03
CA SER A 59 4.10 7.86 4.05
C SER A 59 5.59 7.80 3.70
N ARG A 60 6.25 8.95 3.53
CA ARG A 60 7.66 9.01 3.15
C ARG A 60 8.60 9.30 4.33
N ASN A 61 9.81 8.74 4.27
CA ASN A 61 10.90 9.01 5.19
C ASN A 61 10.45 8.90 6.66
N GLN A 62 10.56 10.00 7.42
CA GLN A 62 10.20 10.10 8.84
C GLN A 62 8.69 10.03 9.14
N GLU A 63 7.81 10.18 8.15
CA GLU A 63 6.36 10.08 8.35
C GLU A 63 6.02 8.64 8.79
N ALA A 64 5.62 8.41 10.03
CA ALA A 64 5.49 7.04 10.54
C ALA A 64 4.46 6.21 9.76
N ALA A 65 3.25 6.73 9.59
CA ALA A 65 2.14 6.08 8.91
C ALA A 65 1.04 7.11 8.52
N HIS A 66 0.01 6.63 7.82
CA HIS A 66 -1.27 7.32 7.59
C HIS A 66 -1.23 8.60 6.76
N TYR A 67 -0.12 8.91 6.08
CA TYR A 67 -0.12 10.02 5.13
C TYR A 67 -0.99 9.67 3.92
N THR A 68 -2.12 10.36 3.76
CA THR A 68 -2.96 10.32 2.55
C THR A 68 -2.92 11.68 1.86
N PRO A 69 -2.64 11.76 0.56
CA PRO A 69 -2.72 13.00 -0.21
C PRO A 69 -4.12 13.62 -0.12
N SER A 70 -4.20 14.92 0.16
CA SER A 70 -5.45 15.67 -0.01
C SER A 70 -5.68 15.96 -1.50
N PRO A 71 -6.88 16.43 -1.90
CA PRO A 71 -7.13 16.88 -3.27
C PRO A 71 -6.15 17.97 -3.76
N ASP A 72 -5.62 18.78 -2.83
CA ASP A 72 -4.68 19.86 -3.10
C ASP A 72 -3.20 19.47 -2.86
N ASP A 73 -2.88 18.19 -2.61
CA ASP A 73 -1.50 17.73 -2.43
C ASP A 73 -0.74 17.70 -3.77
N GLU A 74 0.12 18.68 -3.96
CA GLU A 74 0.99 18.80 -5.15
C GLU A 74 2.31 18.05 -5.03
N ALA A 75 2.59 17.44 -3.89
CA ALA A 75 3.90 16.85 -3.65
C ALA A 75 4.15 15.60 -4.51
N ARG A 76 5.45 15.41 -4.77
CA ARG A 76 5.98 14.36 -5.63
C ARG A 76 7.03 13.56 -4.88
N PHE A 77 7.19 12.31 -5.27
CA PHE A 77 8.29 11.48 -4.80
C PHE A 77 9.62 11.98 -5.34
N VAL A 78 10.64 11.96 -4.51
CA VAL A 78 12.01 12.35 -4.85
C VAL A 78 12.90 11.11 -4.80
N GLU A 79 13.90 11.04 -5.68
CA GLU A 79 14.90 9.97 -5.65
C GLU A 79 15.53 9.86 -4.25
N GLY A 80 15.60 8.63 -3.73
CA GLY A 80 16.08 8.34 -2.38
C GLY A 80 15.03 8.52 -1.28
N ASP A 81 13.75 8.82 -1.59
CA ASP A 81 12.68 8.72 -0.59
C ASP A 81 12.45 7.25 -0.19
N LEU A 82 12.25 7.00 1.11
CA LEU A 82 11.79 5.72 1.64
C LEU A 82 10.28 5.76 1.88
N VAL A 83 9.50 5.07 1.05
CA VAL A 83 8.04 5.20 1.03
C VAL A 83 7.39 3.93 1.57
N LYS A 84 6.48 4.11 2.53
CA LYS A 84 5.59 3.07 3.02
C LYS A 84 4.29 3.17 2.23
N VAL A 85 4.01 2.16 1.43
CA VAL A 85 2.78 1.99 0.66
C VAL A 85 1.88 1.08 1.50
N ASP A 86 0.81 1.63 2.04
CA ASP A 86 -0.13 0.93 2.91
C ASP A 86 -1.56 1.06 2.36
N VAL A 87 -2.18 -0.08 2.10
CA VAL A 87 -3.42 -0.20 1.33
C VAL A 87 -4.31 -1.28 1.92
N GLY A 88 -5.63 -1.10 1.77
CA GLY A 88 -6.59 -2.11 2.14
C GLY A 88 -7.83 -2.06 1.28
N ALA A 89 -8.42 -3.22 1.04
CA ALA A 89 -9.67 -3.39 0.32
C ALA A 89 -10.67 -4.13 1.21
N HIS A 90 -11.94 -3.88 0.99
CA HIS A 90 -13.01 -4.65 1.62
C HIS A 90 -14.07 -5.11 0.62
N LEU A 91 -14.63 -6.28 0.89
CA LEU A 91 -15.78 -6.85 0.20
C LEU A 91 -16.87 -7.11 1.25
N ASP A 92 -18.01 -6.44 1.14
CA ASP A 92 -19.13 -6.58 2.10
C ASP A 92 -18.69 -6.44 3.57
N GLY A 93 -17.78 -5.50 3.84
CA GLY A 93 -17.20 -5.23 5.16
C GLY A 93 -16.09 -6.21 5.60
N ARG A 94 -15.71 -7.21 4.78
CA ARG A 94 -14.58 -8.10 5.05
C ARG A 94 -13.30 -7.45 4.55
N ILE A 95 -12.53 -6.90 5.48
CA ILE A 95 -11.32 -6.13 5.21
C ILE A 95 -10.10 -7.05 5.08
N ALA A 96 -9.22 -6.72 4.14
CA ALA A 96 -7.85 -7.17 4.15
C ALA A 96 -6.93 -6.01 3.80
N ASP A 97 -5.86 -5.85 4.57
CA ASP A 97 -4.87 -4.79 4.43
C ASP A 97 -3.47 -5.39 4.22
N THR A 98 -2.59 -4.60 3.62
CA THR A 98 -1.18 -4.94 3.48
C THR A 98 -0.35 -3.71 3.20
N ALA A 99 0.88 -3.72 3.69
CA ALA A 99 1.85 -2.67 3.44
C ALA A 99 3.16 -3.21 2.88
N THR A 100 3.92 -2.35 2.21
CA THR A 100 5.31 -2.59 1.85
C THR A 100 6.11 -1.30 1.92
N THR A 101 7.43 -1.44 2.03
CA THR A 101 8.36 -0.30 2.04
C THR A 101 9.24 -0.39 0.80
N VAL A 102 9.28 0.69 0.03
CA VAL A 102 10.09 0.80 -1.19
C VAL A 102 10.96 2.05 -1.14
N GLU A 103 12.16 1.97 -1.70
CA GLU A 103 12.99 3.14 -1.95
C GLU A 103 12.69 3.68 -3.36
N VAL A 104 12.53 4.99 -3.50
CA VAL A 104 12.32 5.65 -4.79
C VAL A 104 13.64 5.68 -5.56
N GLY A 105 13.67 5.03 -6.72
CA GLY A 105 14.88 4.85 -7.50
C GLY A 105 15.68 3.63 -7.05
N SER A 106 17.01 3.67 -7.15
CA SER A 106 17.87 2.54 -6.77
C SER A 106 19.16 3.05 -6.15
N THR A 107 19.02 3.81 -5.06
CA THR A 107 20.17 4.36 -4.33
C THR A 107 20.75 3.37 -3.34
N HIS A 108 20.02 2.29 -3.03
CA HIS A 108 20.38 1.22 -2.10
C HIS A 108 20.70 1.71 -0.67
N ARG A 109 20.23 2.91 -0.31
CA ARG A 109 20.52 3.53 0.98
C ARG A 109 19.79 2.84 2.12
N TYR A 110 18.60 2.30 1.85
CA TYR A 110 17.72 1.73 2.86
C TYR A 110 17.56 0.21 2.79
N ASP A 111 18.38 -0.49 1.99
CA ASP A 111 18.29 -1.96 1.82
C ASP A 111 18.32 -2.72 3.16
N HIS A 112 19.13 -2.25 4.12
CA HIS A 112 19.20 -2.85 5.45
C HIS A 112 17.90 -2.64 6.26
N LEU A 113 17.24 -1.49 6.15
CA LEU A 113 15.95 -1.23 6.81
C LEU A 113 14.83 -2.05 6.17
N ILE A 114 14.75 -2.05 4.83
CA ILE A 114 13.75 -2.82 4.09
C ILE A 114 13.89 -4.31 4.41
N ARG A 115 15.12 -4.82 4.42
CA ARG A 115 15.41 -6.21 4.81
C ARG A 115 14.98 -6.49 6.25
N ALA A 116 15.32 -5.63 7.20
CA ALA A 116 14.95 -5.81 8.60
C ALA A 116 13.43 -5.87 8.79
N VAL A 117 12.66 -5.02 8.09
CA VAL A 117 11.19 -5.06 8.12
C VAL A 117 10.67 -6.38 7.54
N HIS A 118 11.22 -6.86 6.42
CA HIS A 118 10.82 -8.14 5.83
C HIS A 118 11.13 -9.34 6.74
N GLU A 119 12.27 -9.31 7.43
CA GLU A 119 12.64 -10.33 8.42
C GLU A 119 11.68 -10.31 9.62
N ALA A 120 11.33 -9.13 10.13
CA ALA A 120 10.36 -8.97 11.21
C ALA A 120 8.96 -9.50 10.82
N VAL A 121 8.49 -9.21 9.60
CA VAL A 121 7.22 -9.76 9.09
C VAL A 121 7.27 -11.30 9.05
N ARG A 122 8.35 -11.89 8.53
CA ARG A 122 8.50 -13.35 8.46
C ARG A 122 8.48 -14.00 9.84
N ALA A 123 9.18 -13.41 10.81
CA ALA A 123 9.19 -13.89 12.19
C ALA A 123 7.82 -13.78 12.88
N GLY A 124 6.99 -12.80 12.48
CA GLY A 124 5.65 -12.60 13.05
C GLY A 124 4.59 -13.57 12.52
N ILE A 125 4.83 -14.24 11.39
CA ILE A 125 3.88 -15.17 10.74
C ILE A 125 4.33 -16.63 10.73
N SER A 126 5.50 -16.92 11.32
CA SER A 126 6.07 -18.27 11.48
C SER A 126 5.59 -18.93 12.77
#